data_AF-A0AAP0B6V7-F1
#
_entry.id   AF-A0AAP0B6V7-F1
#
_cell.length_a   1.000
_cell.length_b   1.000
_cell.length_c   1.000
_cell.angle_alpha   90.00
_cell.angle_beta   90.00
_cell.angle_gamma   90.00
#
_symmetry.space_group_name_H-M   'P 1'
#
loop_
_entity.id
_entity.type
_entity.pdbx_description
1 polymer ?
#
loop_
_entity_poly.entity_id
_entity_poly.type
_entity_poly.pdbx_seq_one_letter_code
_entity_poly.pdbx_strand_id
1 'polypeptide(L)' 'MSALAHPQDMRSDTAIQLQLIFAQCVQNTHALTPSMTTPGATTSTNLTWGAGELIEVG' A
#
# COMPACT_ATOMS: atom_id res chain seq x y z
N MET A 1 -22.95 -0.39 9.26
CA MET A 1 -24.26 -1.08 9.23
C MET A 1 -24.16 -2.58 9.52
N SER A 2 -23.05 -3.03 10.14
CA SER A 2 -22.79 -4.45 10.43
C SER A 2 -23.76 -5.02 11.47
N ALA A 3 -24.06 -4.27 12.54
CA ALA A 3 -25.02 -4.69 13.57
C ALA A 3 -26.48 -4.75 13.08
N LEU A 4 -26.79 -4.10 11.95
CA LEU A 4 -28.12 -4.10 11.32
C LEU A 4 -28.27 -5.22 10.26
N ALA A 5 -27.28 -6.11 10.15
CA ALA A 5 -27.22 -7.15 9.10
C ALA A 5 -27.35 -6.58 7.67
N HIS A 6 -26.92 -5.33 7.44
CA HIS A 6 -26.78 -4.71 6.12
C HIS A 6 -25.29 -4.43 5.83
N PRO A 7 -24.46 -5.47 5.60
CA PRO A 7 -23.03 -5.31 5.37
C PRO A 7 -22.70 -4.58 4.07
N GLN A 8 -23.57 -4.65 3.04
CA GLN A 8 -23.40 -3.95 1.76
C GLN A 8 -23.34 -2.43 1.89
N ASP A 9 -23.91 -1.87 2.96
CA ASP A 9 -23.89 -0.43 3.18
C ASP A 9 -22.74 0.01 4.09
N MET A 10 -21.89 -0.92 4.53
CA MET A 10 -20.73 -0.61 5.35
C MET A 10 -19.61 0.00 4.51
N ARG A 11 -18.88 0.95 5.10
CA ARG A 11 -17.60 1.43 4.58
C ARG A 11 -16.52 0.37 4.86
N SER A 12 -16.13 -0.41 3.86
CA SER A 12 -15.15 -1.51 3.98
C SER A 12 -14.59 -1.91 2.61
N ASP A 13 -13.56 -2.76 2.59
CA ASP A 13 -12.89 -3.19 1.35
C ASP A 13 -13.80 -3.98 0.40
N THR A 14 -14.83 -4.65 0.93
CA THR A 14 -15.74 -5.50 0.14
C THR A 14 -17.09 -4.85 -0.16
N ALA A 15 -17.44 -3.76 0.54
CA ALA A 15 -18.70 -3.04 0.35
C ALA A 15 -18.42 -1.64 -0.22
N ILE A 16 -18.87 -0.57 0.44
CA ILE A 16 -18.56 0.80 -0.01
C ILE A 16 -17.10 1.09 0.32
N GLN A 17 -16.24 1.08 -0.68
CA GLN A 17 -14.80 1.28 -0.49
C GLN A 17 -14.46 2.74 -0.20
N LEU A 18 -13.62 2.95 0.81
CA LEU A 18 -12.89 4.19 1.00
C LEU A 18 -11.40 3.88 0.86
N GLN A 19 -10.87 4.14 -0.32
CA GLN A 19 -9.46 3.86 -0.62
C GLN A 19 -8.58 5.06 -0.24
N LEU A 20 -7.45 4.79 0.40
CA LEU A 20 -6.40 5.77 0.67
C LEU A 20 -5.52 6.00 -0.56
N ILE A 21 -6.11 6.45 -1.67
CA ILE A 21 -5.43 6.55 -2.97
C ILE A 21 -4.18 7.45 -2.91
N PHE A 22 -4.19 8.49 -2.07
CA PHE A 22 -3.01 9.34 -1.89
C PHE A 22 -1.87 8.61 -1.16
N ALA A 23 -2.18 7.78 -0.16
CA ALA A 23 -1.16 6.97 0.49
C ALA A 23 -0.58 5.95 -0.50
N GLN A 24 -1.43 5.30 -1.30
CA GLN A 24 -0.98 4.38 -2.35
C GLN A 24 -0.09 5.06 -3.39
N CYS A 25 -0.38 6.30 -3.77
CA CYS A 25 0.44 7.09 -4.69
C CYS A 25 1.86 7.31 -4.14
N VAL A 26 1.95 7.73 -2.86
CA VAL A 26 3.24 7.92 -2.18
C VAL A 26 4.00 6.59 -2.08
N GLN A 27 3.32 5.52 -1.66
CA GLN A 27 3.89 4.18 -1.58
C GLN A 27 4.47 3.72 -2.92
N ASN A 28 3.71 3.84 -4.01
CA ASN A 28 4.15 3.48 -5.36
C ASN A 28 5.36 4.30 -5.82
N THR A 29 5.38 5.58 -5.50
CA THR A 29 6.51 6.46 -5.85
C THR A 29 7.78 5.99 -5.15
N HIS A 30 7.72 5.75 -3.84
CA HIS A 30 8.89 5.27 -3.08
C HIS A 30 9.29 3.85 -3.50
N ALA A 31 8.34 2.97 -3.79
CA ALA A 31 8.57 1.62 -4.31
C ALA A 31 9.40 1.65 -5.60
N LEU A 32 9.05 2.52 -6.55
CA LEU A 32 9.68 2.58 -7.88
C LEU A 32 10.87 3.55 -7.99
N THR A 33 11.11 4.36 -6.95
CA THR A 33 12.18 5.38 -6.90
C THR A 33 13.55 4.86 -7.38
N PRO A 34 14.05 3.69 -6.95
CA PRO A 34 15.40 3.23 -7.32
C PRO A 34 15.60 3.01 -8.82
N SER A 35 14.54 2.61 -9.54
CA SER A 35 14.60 2.33 -10.98
C SER A 35 14.18 3.52 -11.85
N MET A 36 13.77 4.64 -11.25
CA MET A 36 13.23 5.78 -12.01
C MET A 36 13.82 7.13 -11.58
N THR A 37 13.60 7.54 -10.33
CA THR A 37 13.83 8.91 -9.88
C THR A 37 15.11 9.10 -9.07
N THR A 38 15.77 8.03 -8.62
CA THR A 38 17.08 8.10 -7.95
C THR A 38 18.05 7.09 -8.55
N PRO A 39 18.65 7.39 -9.73
CA PRO A 39 19.66 6.55 -10.35
C PRO A 39 20.88 6.43 -9.43
N GLY A 40 21.11 5.25 -8.88
CA GLY A 40 22.18 4.97 -7.92
C GLY A 40 21.70 4.41 -6.59
N ALA A 41 20.41 4.55 -6.26
CA ALA A 41 19.81 3.79 -5.18
C ALA A 41 19.57 2.34 -5.66
N THR A 42 19.89 1.35 -4.83
CA THR A 42 19.69 -0.07 -5.13
C THR A 42 18.39 -0.63 -4.53
N THR A 43 17.83 0.05 -3.52
CA THR A 43 16.60 -0.33 -2.84
C THR A 43 15.75 0.89 -2.51
N SER A 44 14.47 0.68 -2.22
CA SER A 44 13.60 1.74 -1.71
C SER A 44 14.07 2.23 -0.33
N THR A 45 13.59 3.41 0.07
CA THR A 45 13.88 4.02 1.38
C THR A 45 13.37 3.23 2.59
N ASN A 46 12.42 2.31 2.39
CA ASN A 46 11.90 1.41 3.42
C ASN A 46 11.34 0.14 2.76
N LEU A 47 11.48 -1.02 3.40
CA LEU A 47 10.95 -2.30 2.92
C LEU A 47 9.41 -2.32 2.90
N THR A 48 8.75 -1.55 3.76
CA THR A 48 7.28 -1.46 3.86
C THR A 48 6.62 -0.90 2.59
N TRP A 49 7.38 -0.26 1.70
CA TRP A 49 6.85 0.30 0.45
C TRP A 49 6.46 -0.75 -0.60
N GLY A 50 6.76 -2.04 -0.39
CA GLY A 50 6.23 -3.15 -1.20
C GLY A 50 6.99 -3.45 -2.49
N ALA A 51 8.13 -2.81 -2.75
CA ALA A 51 9.04 -3.15 -3.86
C ALA A 51 10.16 -4.14 -3.49
N GLY A 52 10.23 -4.57 -2.23
CA GLY A 52 11.26 -5.47 -1.72
C GLY A 52 10.71 -6.86 -1.38
N GLU A 53 11.61 -7.81 -1.18
CA GLU A 53 11.29 -9.15 -0.69
C GLU A 53 10.90 -9.12 0.79
N LEU A 54 10.01 -10.04 1.21
CA LEU A 54 9.79 -10.30 2.64
C LEU A 54 11.07 -10.88 3.25
N ILE A 55 11.58 -10.26 4.30
CA ILE A 55 12.79 -10.69 4.99
C ILE A 55 12.41 -11.33 6.32
N GLU A 56 12.81 -12.58 6.54
CA GLU A 56 12.69 -13.30 7.81
C GLU A 56 14.06 -13.50 8.46
N VAL A 57 14.11 -13.47 9.80
CA VAL A 57 15.31 -13.72 10.61
C VAL A 57 14.94 -14.71 11.71
N GLY A 58 15.74 -15.79 11.83
CA GLY A 58 15.56 -16.85 12.83
C GLY A 58 16.08 -16.51 14.20
#